data_AF-A0A7Y2B775-F1
#
_entry.id   AF-A0A7Y2B775-F1
#
_cell.length_a   1.000
_cell.length_b   1.000
_cell.length_c   1.000
_cell.angle_alpha   90.00
_cell.angle_beta   90.00
_cell.angle_gamma   90.00
#
_symmetry.space_group_name_H-M   'P 1'
#
loop_
_entity.id
_entity.type
_entity.pdbx_description
1 polymer ?
#
loop_
_entity_poly.entity_id
_entity_poly.type
_entity_poly.pdbx_seq_one_letter_code
_entity_poly.pdbx_strand_id
1 'polypeptide(L)'
;MVSRATVYRYFPSEEALVIEAPLALAFRDLEEVIPEGAPADPRERAAMVQRYLFEHAAGNENQFRTFLRATLDQWIAAQGNLDEPLRAGRRNDMYERALAPVRDRLDDETYDRIRHALPVMSGIESLLVIRDVCGLSAERGGEIMEWAVRRLVQAVIEDADRNEPAGP
;
A
#
# COMPACT_ATOMS: atom_id res chain seq x y z
N MET A 1 -39.73 14.52 2.38
CA MET A 1 -38.52 14.06 3.10
C MET A 1 -38.31 12.60 2.78
N VAL A 2 -37.30 12.30 1.99
CA VAL A 2 -36.93 10.92 1.66
C VAL A 2 -36.11 10.38 2.83
N SER A 3 -36.41 9.16 3.30
CA SER A 3 -35.71 8.52 4.43
C SER A 3 -34.24 8.28 4.10
N ARG A 4 -33.33 8.40 5.09
CA ARG A 4 -31.90 7.99 4.94
C ARG A 4 -31.78 6.58 4.38
N ALA A 5 -32.72 5.68 4.69
CA ALA A 5 -32.73 4.31 4.20
C ALA A 5 -32.90 4.18 2.67
N THR A 6 -33.39 5.22 1.98
CA THR A 6 -33.63 5.19 0.52
C THR A 6 -32.47 5.79 -0.28
N VAL A 7 -31.62 6.62 0.34
CA VAL A 7 -30.45 7.25 -0.31
C VAL A 7 -29.32 6.23 -0.55
N TYR A 8 -29.13 5.27 0.35
CA TYR A 8 -28.03 4.29 0.28
C TYR A 8 -28.12 3.26 -0.86
N ARG A 9 -29.21 3.22 -1.64
CA ARG A 9 -29.41 2.18 -2.67
C ARG A 9 -28.89 2.56 -4.06
N TYR A 10 -28.54 3.83 -4.31
CA TYR A 10 -28.30 4.32 -5.67
C TYR A 10 -26.99 5.09 -5.91
N PHE A 11 -26.20 5.40 -4.88
CA PHE A 11 -24.92 6.12 -5.07
C PHE A 11 -23.73 5.53 -4.29
N PRO A 12 -23.38 4.23 -4.48
CA PRO A 12 -22.20 3.65 -3.82
C PRO A 12 -20.91 4.41 -4.13
N SER A 13 -20.80 4.99 -5.34
CA SER A 13 -19.60 5.69 -5.81
C SER A 13 -19.43 7.09 -5.19
N GLU A 14 -20.51 7.82 -4.94
CA GLU A 14 -20.41 9.16 -4.31
C GLU A 14 -19.97 9.04 -2.84
N GLU A 15 -20.50 8.03 -2.12
CA GLU A 15 -20.10 7.78 -0.73
C GLU A 15 -18.65 7.30 -0.63
N ALA A 16 -18.21 6.39 -1.52
CA ALA A 16 -16.82 5.96 -1.59
C ALA A 16 -15.87 7.13 -1.89
N LEU A 17 -16.22 8.02 -2.83
CA LEU A 17 -15.43 9.20 -3.18
C LEU A 17 -15.38 10.22 -2.04
N VAL A 18 -16.49 10.44 -1.33
CA VAL A 18 -16.55 11.33 -0.15
C VAL A 18 -15.71 10.77 1.02
N ILE A 19 -15.59 9.45 1.15
CA ILE A 19 -14.75 8.82 2.18
C ILE A 19 -13.28 8.78 1.75
N GLU A 20 -12.99 8.54 0.47
CA GLU A 20 -11.62 8.51 -0.05
C GLU A 20 -10.99 9.90 -0.01
N ALA A 21 -11.73 10.96 -0.34
CA ALA A 21 -11.16 12.30 -0.47
C ALA A 21 -10.45 12.81 0.80
N PRO A 22 -11.00 12.69 2.02
CA PRO A 22 -10.27 13.02 3.25
C PRO A 22 -9.06 12.16 3.52
N LEU A 23 -9.14 10.85 3.22
CA LEU A 23 -8.01 9.92 3.37
C LEU A 23 -6.88 10.31 2.41
N ALA A 24 -7.23 10.59 1.16
CA ALA A 24 -6.35 11.06 0.11
C ALA A 24 -5.68 12.39 0.44
N LEU A 25 -6.40 13.34 1.02
CA LEU A 25 -5.88 14.65 1.43
C LEU A 25 -4.95 14.56 2.65
N ALA A 26 -5.08 13.51 3.45
CA ALA A 26 -4.20 13.25 4.60
C ALA A 26 -2.94 12.45 4.23
N PHE A 27 -2.75 12.13 2.94
CA PHE A 27 -1.49 11.58 2.46
C PHE A 27 -0.42 12.67 2.47
N ARG A 28 0.76 12.32 2.99
CA ARG A 28 1.96 13.12 2.89
C ARG A 28 2.51 13.04 1.48
N ASP A 29 3.13 14.12 1.04
CA ASP A 29 3.84 14.15 -0.21
C ASP A 29 5.02 13.17 -0.16
N LEU A 30 5.39 12.65 -1.33
CA LEU A 30 6.42 11.63 -1.48
C LEU A 30 7.77 12.08 -0.90
N GLU A 31 8.09 13.36 -1.07
CA GLU A 31 9.29 14.03 -0.58
C GLU A 31 9.32 14.14 0.96
N GLU A 32 8.17 14.11 1.63
CA GLU A 32 8.12 14.08 3.10
C GLU A 32 8.40 12.66 3.64
N VAL A 33 8.11 11.64 2.84
CA VAL A 33 8.23 10.23 3.23
C VAL A 33 9.62 9.70 2.90
N ILE A 34 10.18 10.09 1.76
CA ILE A 34 11.56 9.80 1.37
C ILE A 34 12.26 11.13 1.06
N PRO A 35 12.77 11.84 2.09
CA PRO A 35 13.37 13.14 1.93
C PRO A 35 14.65 13.11 1.09
N GLU A 36 15.01 14.27 0.56
CA GLU A 36 16.30 14.46 -0.11
C GLU A 36 17.44 14.13 0.87
N GLY A 37 18.41 13.33 0.43
CA GLY A 37 19.48 12.80 1.28
C GLY A 37 19.10 11.58 2.13
N ALA A 38 17.89 11.01 1.96
CA ALA A 38 17.55 9.71 2.53
C ALA A 38 18.56 8.61 2.12
N PRO A 39 18.72 7.54 2.92
CA PRO A 39 19.65 6.46 2.62
C PRO A 39 19.53 5.96 1.18
N ALA A 40 20.68 5.67 0.56
CA ALA A 40 20.71 5.04 -0.76
C ALA A 40 20.26 3.57 -0.73
N ASP A 41 20.24 2.94 0.46
CA ASP A 41 19.84 1.55 0.63
C ASP A 41 18.33 1.37 0.30
N PRO A 42 17.97 0.63 -0.76
CA PRO A 42 16.58 0.40 -1.12
C PRO A 42 15.77 -0.31 -0.02
N ARG A 43 16.42 -1.10 0.85
CA ARG A 43 15.75 -1.77 1.98
C ARG A 43 15.22 -0.76 2.99
N GLU A 44 16.04 0.23 3.33
CA GLU A 44 15.65 1.29 4.27
C GLU A 44 14.62 2.23 3.67
N ARG A 45 14.77 2.59 2.39
CA ARG A 45 13.76 3.41 1.68
C ARG A 45 12.40 2.73 1.64
N ALA A 46 12.35 1.43 1.32
CA ALA A 46 11.10 0.68 1.31
C ALA A 46 10.50 0.55 2.72
N ALA A 47 11.34 0.41 3.75
CA ALA A 47 10.88 0.39 5.14
C ALA A 47 10.31 1.74 5.59
N MET A 48 10.89 2.86 5.16
CA MET A 48 10.36 4.21 5.43
C MET A 48 8.95 4.38 4.83
N VAL A 49 8.76 3.95 3.58
CA VAL A 49 7.43 3.95 2.93
C VAL A 49 6.46 3.04 3.68
N GLN A 50 6.88 1.82 4.01
CA GLN A 50 6.03 0.87 4.75
C GLN A 50 5.60 1.43 6.12
N ARG A 51 6.54 1.99 6.88
CA ARG A 51 6.26 2.61 8.18
C ARG A 51 5.20 3.68 8.04
N TYR A 52 5.42 4.61 7.12
CA TYR A 52 4.48 5.71 6.88
C TYR A 52 3.08 5.21 6.51
N LEU A 53 2.98 4.31 5.53
CA LEU A 53 1.68 3.80 5.08
C LEU A 53 0.94 3.07 6.21
N PHE A 54 1.67 2.29 7.01
CA PHE A 54 1.09 1.55 8.12
C PHE A 54 0.64 2.48 9.25
N GLU A 55 1.46 3.47 9.64
CA GLU A 55 1.10 4.50 10.62
C GLU A 55 -0.11 5.31 10.16
N HIS A 56 -0.15 5.68 8.88
CA HIS A 56 -1.28 6.40 8.29
C HIS A 56 -2.57 5.56 8.34
N ALA A 57 -2.49 4.26 8.02
CA ALA A 57 -3.61 3.34 8.12
C ALA A 57 -4.09 3.15 9.56
N ALA A 58 -3.16 2.95 10.51
CA ALA A 58 -3.47 2.76 11.92
C ALA A 58 -4.05 4.02 12.57
N GLY A 59 -3.51 5.20 12.25
CA GLY A 59 -4.00 6.48 12.75
C GLY A 59 -5.41 6.84 12.24
N ASN A 60 -5.82 6.25 11.11
CA ASN A 60 -7.11 6.48 10.46
C ASN A 60 -7.94 5.18 10.31
N GLU A 61 -7.75 4.21 11.22
CA GLU A 61 -8.28 2.85 11.04
C GLU A 61 -9.81 2.83 10.84
N ASN A 62 -10.55 3.65 11.59
CA ASN A 62 -12.01 3.75 11.45
C ASN A 62 -12.42 4.27 10.06
N GLN A 63 -11.74 5.30 9.53
CA GLN A 63 -12.04 5.80 8.20
C GLN A 63 -11.68 4.75 7.14
N PHE A 64 -10.52 4.11 7.24
CA PHE A 64 -10.11 3.07 6.29
C PHE A 64 -11.01 1.83 6.32
N ARG A 65 -11.51 1.40 7.48
CA ARG A 65 -12.51 0.32 7.58
C ARG A 65 -13.83 0.71 6.91
N THR A 66 -14.25 1.96 7.07
CA THR A 66 -15.46 2.49 6.43
C THR A 66 -15.28 2.55 4.91
N PHE A 67 -14.12 3.02 4.46
CA PHE A 67 -13.74 3.04 3.04
C PHE A 67 -13.70 1.64 2.43
N LEU A 68 -13.05 0.69 3.12
CA LEU A 68 -13.00 -0.70 2.70
C LEU A 68 -14.41 -1.27 2.52
N ARG A 69 -15.32 -1.05 3.49
CA ARG A 69 -16.72 -1.47 3.36
C ARG A 69 -17.39 -0.89 2.12
N ALA A 70 -17.32 0.42 1.93
CA ALA A 70 -17.94 1.09 0.78
C ALA A 70 -17.42 0.54 -0.56
N THR A 71 -16.09 0.36 -0.68
CA THR A 71 -15.49 -0.20 -1.90
C THR A 71 -15.89 -1.67 -2.14
N LEU A 72 -16.04 -2.47 -1.08
CA LEU A 72 -16.54 -3.84 -1.20
C LEU A 72 -18.01 -3.87 -1.64
N ASP A 73 -18.86 -3.02 -1.06
CA ASP A 73 -20.28 -2.90 -1.44
C ASP A 73 -20.41 -2.48 -2.91
N GLN A 74 -19.58 -1.53 -3.37
CA GLN A 74 -19.51 -1.13 -4.78
C GLN A 74 -19.09 -2.29 -5.69
N TRP A 75 -18.05 -3.04 -5.32
CA TRP A 75 -17.59 -4.20 -6.09
C TRP A 75 -18.69 -5.27 -6.22
N ILE A 76 -19.39 -5.56 -5.12
CA ILE A 76 -20.49 -6.53 -5.08
C ILE A 76 -21.65 -6.06 -5.97
N ALA A 77 -22.02 -4.79 -5.89
CA ALA A 77 -23.08 -4.21 -6.71
C ALA A 77 -22.76 -4.27 -8.21
N ALA A 78 -21.48 -4.05 -8.56
CA ALA A 78 -20.98 -4.15 -9.93
C ALA A 78 -20.76 -5.59 -10.39
N GLN A 79 -20.89 -6.59 -9.51
CA GLN A 79 -20.59 -8.00 -9.78
C GLN A 79 -19.17 -8.20 -10.35
N GLY A 80 -18.22 -7.39 -9.89
CA GLY A 80 -16.84 -7.39 -10.38
C GLY A 80 -16.63 -6.73 -11.75
N ASN A 81 -17.66 -6.21 -12.41
CA ASN A 81 -17.54 -5.49 -13.68
C ASN A 81 -17.36 -3.99 -13.42
N LEU A 82 -16.11 -3.55 -13.27
CA LEU A 82 -15.74 -2.17 -13.02
C LEU A 82 -14.89 -1.64 -14.17
N ASP A 83 -15.21 -0.43 -14.64
CA ASP A 83 -14.45 0.24 -15.70
C ASP A 83 -13.17 0.90 -15.17
N GLU A 84 -13.13 1.20 -13.86
CA GLU A 84 -12.00 1.87 -13.20
C GLU A 84 -11.62 1.18 -11.87
N PRO A 85 -10.36 1.29 -11.42
CA PRO A 85 -9.96 0.82 -10.11
C PRO A 85 -10.73 1.50 -8.98
N LEU A 86 -11.14 0.73 -7.96
CA LEU A 86 -11.90 1.25 -6.82
C LEU A 86 -11.13 2.19 -5.88
N ARG A 87 -9.80 2.23 -6.01
CA ARG A 87 -8.93 2.94 -5.08
C ARG A 87 -7.73 3.49 -5.81
N ALA A 88 -7.30 4.69 -5.40
CA ALA A 88 -6.10 5.30 -5.95
C ALA A 88 -4.84 4.46 -5.72
N GLY A 89 -3.96 4.46 -6.73
CA GLY A 89 -2.69 3.71 -6.75
C GLY A 89 -1.50 4.39 -6.08
N ARG A 90 -1.68 5.45 -5.27
CA ARG A 90 -0.59 6.30 -4.77
C ARG A 90 0.56 5.55 -4.08
N ARG A 91 0.24 4.45 -3.38
CA ARG A 91 1.26 3.61 -2.73
C ARG A 91 2.25 3.00 -3.71
N ASN A 92 1.84 2.75 -4.96
CA ASN A 92 2.69 2.19 -6.00
C ASN A 92 3.82 3.18 -6.31
N ASP A 93 3.48 4.45 -6.55
CA ASP A 93 4.46 5.51 -6.84
C ASP A 93 5.50 5.66 -5.71
N MET A 94 5.05 5.52 -4.45
CA MET A 94 5.96 5.58 -3.29
C MET A 94 6.97 4.45 -3.28
N TYR A 95 6.53 3.21 -3.53
CA TYR A 95 7.43 2.07 -3.60
C TYR A 95 8.34 2.10 -4.83
N GLU A 96 7.84 2.57 -5.98
CA GLU A 96 8.68 2.76 -7.17
C GLU A 96 9.82 3.74 -6.88
N ARG A 97 9.54 4.85 -6.18
CA ARG A 97 10.57 5.79 -5.73
C ARG A 97 11.53 5.19 -4.70
N ALA A 98 11.03 4.35 -3.80
CA ALA A 98 11.87 3.64 -2.84
C ALA A 98 12.85 2.69 -3.55
N LEU A 99 12.38 2.00 -4.59
CA LEU A 99 13.13 1.03 -5.38
C LEU A 99 14.00 1.65 -6.49
N ALA A 100 13.86 2.95 -6.78
CA ALA A 100 14.66 3.61 -7.80
C ALA A 100 16.18 3.32 -7.74
N PRO A 101 16.85 3.27 -6.57
CA PRO A 101 18.29 2.99 -6.50
C PRO A 101 18.70 1.58 -6.95
N VAL A 102 17.76 0.64 -7.03
CA VAL A 102 18.03 -0.76 -7.42
C VAL A 102 17.45 -1.10 -8.79
N ARG A 103 16.73 -0.17 -9.43
CA ARG A 103 16.01 -0.43 -10.69
C ARG A 103 16.90 -1.04 -11.78
N ASP A 104 18.08 -0.46 -11.99
CA ASP A 104 19.00 -0.88 -13.07
C ASP A 104 19.74 -2.19 -12.77
N ARG A 105 19.63 -2.70 -11.54
CA ARG A 105 20.22 -3.98 -11.12
C ARG A 105 19.26 -5.15 -11.27
N LEU A 106 17.97 -4.88 -11.49
CA LEU A 106 16.93 -5.90 -11.58
C LEU A 106 16.47 -6.04 -13.04
N ASP A 107 16.31 -7.29 -13.49
CA ASP A 107 15.57 -7.55 -14.71
C ASP A 107 14.11 -7.11 -14.59
N ASP A 108 13.45 -6.92 -15.74
CA ASP A 108 12.10 -6.35 -15.79
C ASP A 108 11.06 -7.23 -15.08
N GLU A 109 11.21 -8.56 -15.14
CA GLU A 109 10.28 -9.49 -14.50
C GLU A 109 10.40 -9.42 -12.97
N THR A 110 11.63 -9.40 -12.47
CA THR A 110 11.94 -9.28 -11.05
C THR A 110 11.49 -7.93 -10.50
N TYR A 111 11.74 -6.84 -11.23
CA TYR A 111 11.26 -5.51 -10.87
C TYR A 111 9.73 -5.45 -10.85
N ASP A 112 9.07 -6.04 -11.85
CA ASP A 112 7.60 -6.10 -11.91
C ASP A 112 6.99 -6.87 -10.72
N ARG A 113 7.62 -7.97 -10.31
CA ARG A 113 7.17 -8.73 -9.15
C ARG A 113 7.27 -7.92 -7.86
N ILE A 114 8.42 -7.31 -7.58
CA ILE A 114 8.61 -6.58 -6.32
C ILE A 114 7.77 -5.30 -6.24
N ARG A 115 7.61 -4.56 -7.35
CA ARG A 115 6.79 -3.34 -7.36
C ARG A 115 5.31 -3.61 -7.07
N HIS A 116 4.80 -4.81 -7.38
CA HIS A 116 3.44 -5.22 -7.03
C HIS A 116 3.34 -5.92 -5.68
N ALA A 117 4.41 -6.59 -5.22
CA ALA A 117 4.40 -7.28 -3.93
C ALA A 117 4.38 -6.30 -2.75
N LEU A 118 5.15 -5.21 -2.81
CA LEU A 118 5.25 -4.25 -1.69
C LEU A 118 3.91 -3.56 -1.36
N PRO A 119 3.14 -3.03 -2.34
CA PRO A 119 1.82 -2.45 -2.08
C PRO A 119 0.80 -3.38 -1.40
N VAL A 120 0.95 -4.70 -1.53
CA VAL A 120 0.06 -5.70 -0.90
C VAL A 120 0.30 -5.76 0.61
N MET A 121 1.49 -5.40 1.07
CA MET A 121 1.93 -5.45 2.46
C MET A 121 1.62 -4.17 3.26
N SER A 122 1.14 -3.13 2.58
CA SER A 122 0.93 -1.80 3.17
C SER A 122 -0.53 -1.38 3.22
N GLY A 123 -1.45 -2.25 2.78
CA GLY A 123 -2.88 -1.95 2.72
C GLY A 123 -3.56 -1.99 4.08
N ILE A 124 -4.77 -1.41 4.16
CA ILE A 124 -5.64 -1.56 5.33
C ILE A 124 -5.89 -3.05 5.61
N GLU A 125 -5.98 -3.88 4.58
CA GLU A 125 -6.13 -5.33 4.69
C GLU A 125 -5.02 -5.98 5.53
N SER A 126 -3.76 -5.53 5.35
CA SER A 126 -2.64 -6.03 6.14
C SER A 126 -2.79 -5.66 7.62
N LEU A 127 -3.19 -4.42 7.90
CA LEU A 127 -3.52 -3.98 9.26
C LEU A 127 -4.68 -4.81 9.85
N LEU A 128 -5.73 -5.07 9.08
CA LEU A 128 -6.86 -5.89 9.55
C LEU A 128 -6.44 -7.31 9.88
N VAL A 129 -5.59 -7.95 9.07
CA VAL A 129 -5.07 -9.29 9.39
C VAL A 129 -4.27 -9.26 10.70
N ILE A 130 -3.37 -8.29 10.85
CA ILE A 130 -2.58 -8.11 12.08
C ILE A 130 -3.49 -7.96 13.31
N ARG A 131 -4.54 -7.13 13.21
CA ARG A 131 -5.42 -6.78 14.34
C ARG A 131 -6.45 -7.88 14.61
N ASP A 132 -7.19 -8.26 13.60
CA ASP A 132 -8.42 -9.06 13.72
C ASP A 132 -8.13 -10.57 13.69
N VAL A 133 -7.04 -10.99 13.03
CA VAL A 133 -6.66 -12.41 12.91
C VAL A 133 -5.51 -12.75 13.86
N CYS A 134 -4.42 -11.98 13.83
CA CYS A 134 -3.25 -12.24 14.66
C CYS A 134 -3.39 -11.71 16.10
N GLY A 135 -4.35 -10.83 16.37
CA GLY A 135 -4.58 -10.25 17.70
C GLY A 135 -3.47 -9.32 18.18
N LEU A 136 -2.66 -8.77 17.26
CA LEU A 136 -1.50 -7.94 17.60
C LEU A 136 -1.85 -6.46 17.72
N SER A 137 -0.99 -5.68 18.38
CA SER A 137 -1.07 -4.22 18.36
C SER A 137 -0.69 -3.68 16.97
N ALA A 138 -1.18 -2.50 16.62
CA ALA A 138 -0.76 -1.82 15.39
C ALA A 138 0.76 -1.56 15.41
N GLU A 139 1.31 -1.12 16.54
CA GLU A 139 2.75 -0.91 16.71
C GLU A 139 3.55 -2.17 16.38
N ARG A 140 3.20 -3.31 16.99
CA ARG A 140 3.87 -4.59 16.71
C ARG A 140 3.67 -5.05 15.27
N GLY A 141 2.49 -4.80 14.71
CA GLY A 141 2.22 -5.04 13.30
C GLY A 141 3.13 -4.24 12.38
N GLY A 142 3.30 -2.94 12.65
CA GLY A 142 4.18 -2.06 11.90
C GLY A 142 5.62 -2.57 11.89
N GLU A 143 6.15 -2.94 13.06
CA GLU A 143 7.50 -3.55 13.18
C GLU A 143 7.66 -4.82 12.32
N ILE A 144 6.65 -5.71 12.35
CA ILE A 144 6.66 -6.96 11.58
C ILE A 144 6.62 -6.66 10.08
N MET A 145 5.75 -5.76 9.64
CA MET A 145 5.61 -5.44 8.22
C MET A 145 6.84 -4.72 7.66
N GLU A 146 7.44 -3.82 8.44
CA GLU A 146 8.73 -3.21 8.11
C GLU A 146 9.85 -4.24 7.97
N TRP A 147 9.96 -5.17 8.92
CA TRP A 147 10.92 -6.26 8.83
C TRP A 147 10.68 -7.09 7.56
N ALA A 148 9.44 -7.47 7.29
CA ALA A 148 9.09 -8.29 6.13
C ALA A 148 9.43 -7.58 4.81
N VAL A 149 9.15 -6.28 4.69
CA VAL A 149 9.53 -5.47 3.52
C VAL A 149 11.04 -5.42 3.33
N ARG A 150 11.82 -5.15 4.41
CA ARG A 150 13.29 -5.18 4.32
C ARG A 150 13.80 -6.52 3.82
N ARG A 151 13.24 -7.62 4.33
CA ARG A 151 13.63 -8.99 3.94
C ARG A 151 13.29 -9.31 2.50
N LEU A 152 12.13 -8.88 2.01
CA LEU A 152 11.74 -9.08 0.61
C LEU A 152 12.67 -8.32 -0.34
N VAL A 153 12.94 -7.04 -0.07
CA VAL A 153 13.85 -6.23 -0.89
C VAL A 153 15.27 -6.82 -0.87
N GLN A 154 15.73 -7.25 0.30
CA GLN A 154 17.03 -7.91 0.43
C GLN A 154 17.10 -9.19 -0.42
N ALA A 155 16.11 -10.06 -0.33
CA ALA A 155 16.10 -11.31 -1.08
C ALA A 155 16.15 -11.06 -2.60
N VAL A 156 15.37 -10.09 -3.10
CA VAL A 156 15.37 -9.72 -4.51
C VAL A 156 16.73 -9.22 -4.99
N ILE A 157 17.43 -8.43 -4.16
CA ILE A 157 18.78 -7.95 -4.46
C ILE A 157 19.78 -9.11 -4.49
N GLU A 158 19.75 -9.97 -3.48
CA GLU A 158 20.65 -11.12 -3.39
C GLU A 158 20.42 -12.11 -4.54
N ASP A 159 19.18 -12.26 -5.01
CA ASP A 159 18.83 -13.09 -6.17
C ASP A 159 19.40 -12.51 -7.46
N ALA A 160 19.28 -11.19 -7.66
CA ALA A 160 19.86 -10.50 -8.81
C ALA A 160 21.39 -10.61 -8.84
N ASP A 161 22.06 -10.42 -7.70
CA ASP A 161 23.51 -10.54 -7.57
C ASP A 161 24.02 -11.97 -7.84
N ARG A 162 23.18 -13.00 -7.61
CA ARG A 162 23.51 -14.40 -7.95
C ARG A 162 23.29 -14.75 -9.43
N ASN A 163 22.40 -14.03 -10.09
CA ASN A 163 22.06 -14.23 -11.49
C ASN A 163 22.91 -13.38 -12.45
N GLU A 164 23.73 -12.46 -11.92
CA GLU A 164 24.78 -11.81 -12.71
C GLU A 164 25.77 -12.88 -13.21
N PRO A 165 25.91 -13.06 -14.53
CA PRO A 165 26.92 -13.97 -15.05
C PRO A 165 28.29 -13.48 -14.58
N ALA A 166 29.10 -14.39 -14.02
CA ALA A 166 30.50 -14.09 -13.70
C ALA A 166 31.15 -13.45 -14.93
N GLY A 167 31.55 -12.18 -14.80
CA GLY A 167 32.09 -11.40 -15.90
C GLY A 167 33.29 -12.08 -16.58
N PRO A 168 33.59 -11.72 -17.84
CA PRO A 168 34.63 -12.35 -18.65
C PRO A 168 36.03 -12.31 -18.01
#